data_AF-A0A7C5K9H0-F1
#
_entry.id   AF-A0A7C5K9H0-F1
#
_cell.length_a   1.000
_cell.length_b   1.000
_cell.length_c   1.000
_cell.angle_alpha   90.00
_cell.angle_beta   90.00
_cell.angle_gamma   90.00
#
_symmetry.space_group_name_H-M   'P 1'
#
loop_
_entity.id
_entity.type
_entity.pdbx_description
1 polymer ?
#
loop_
_entity_poly.entity_id
_entity_poly.type
_entity_poly.pdbx_seq_one_letter_code
_entity_poly.pdbx_strand_id
1 'polypeptide(L)'
;KEKFGISICYEIIFREISRKEIKEGAKFLVVLTNDSWYGNSLGPYQHFLLARAKAIEFGKPVIRSALTGISAVIDKRGRILSSKKLFEDGFITSEVKTSDKKTIYFYLKEFPPFLIILFFFLKKLYNLIIK
;
A
#
# COMPACT_ATOMS: atom_id res chain seq x y z
N LYS A 1 -20.02 13.67 -1.18
CA LYS A 1 -19.32 12.60 -1.94
C LYS A 1 -18.00 12.32 -1.23
N GLU A 2 -17.66 11.06 -0.97
CA GLU A 2 -16.35 10.68 -0.39
C GLU A 2 -15.23 10.95 -1.41
N LYS A 3 -14.11 11.55 -0.99
CA LYS A 3 -12.94 11.76 -1.84
C LYS A 3 -12.07 10.49 -1.86
N PHE A 4 -11.50 10.15 -3.00
CA PHE A 4 -10.54 9.06 -3.13
C PHE A 4 -9.19 9.58 -3.62
N GLY A 5 -8.14 8.82 -3.30
CA GLY A 5 -6.81 9.01 -3.85
C GLY A 5 -6.56 8.04 -4.98
N ILE A 6 -5.87 8.46 -6.03
CA ILE A 6 -5.54 7.61 -7.17
C ILE A 6 -4.05 7.24 -7.18
N SER A 7 -3.75 6.03 -7.61
CA SER A 7 -2.41 5.58 -7.95
C SER A 7 -2.48 4.76 -9.23
N ILE A 8 -1.65 5.12 -10.21
CA ILE A 8 -1.59 4.45 -11.50
C ILE A 8 -0.44 3.45 -11.49
N CYS A 9 -0.78 2.18 -11.71
CA CYS A 9 0.13 1.06 -11.81
C CYS A 9 1.13 1.05 -10.64
N TYR A 10 2.40 1.29 -10.93
CA TYR A 10 3.51 1.21 -10.00
C TYR A 10 3.47 2.28 -8.90
N GLU A 11 2.72 3.38 -9.08
CA GLU A 11 2.65 4.48 -8.12
C GLU A 11 2.24 4.03 -6.71
N ILE A 12 1.45 2.97 -6.61
CA ILE A 12 0.96 2.46 -5.32
C ILE A 12 2.09 2.02 -4.38
N ILE A 13 3.26 1.66 -4.90
CA ILE A 13 4.37 1.24 -4.05
C ILE A 13 5.01 2.44 -3.34
N PHE A 14 4.90 3.65 -3.93
CA PHE A 14 5.48 4.87 -3.40
C PHE A 14 4.56 5.49 -2.34
N ARG A 15 5.00 5.37 -1.09
CA ARG A 15 4.26 5.81 0.10
C ARG A 15 3.84 7.27 0.06
N GLU A 16 4.71 8.15 -0.44
CA GLU A 16 4.45 9.59 -0.44
C GLU A 16 3.27 9.97 -1.36
N ILE A 17 3.01 9.21 -2.43
CA ILE A 17 1.84 9.42 -3.30
C ILE A 17 0.56 9.14 -2.50
N SER A 18 0.43 7.94 -1.94
CA SER A 18 -0.72 7.57 -1.10
C SER A 18 -0.90 8.53 0.10
N ARG A 19 0.20 8.92 0.73
CA ARG A 19 0.18 9.85 1.87
C ARG A 19 -0.31 11.24 1.47
N LYS A 20 0.11 11.76 0.31
CA LYS A 20 -0.33 13.04 -0.24
C LYS A 20 -1.84 13.03 -0.46
N GLU A 21 -2.36 12.02 -1.15
CA GLU A 21 -3.80 11.88 -1.40
C GLU A 21 -4.62 11.89 -0.09
N ILE A 22 -4.14 11.16 0.93
CA ILE A 22 -4.79 11.10 2.24
C ILE A 22 -4.69 12.42 3.00
N LYS A 23 -3.56 13.14 2.85
CA LYS A 23 -3.42 14.49 3.40
C LYS A 23 -4.45 15.43 2.78
N GLU A 24 -4.76 15.25 1.49
CA GLU A 24 -5.74 16.03 0.75
C GLU A 24 -7.20 15.53 0.92
N GLY A 25 -7.43 14.59 1.84
CA GLY A 25 -8.78 14.18 2.25
C GLY A 25 -9.26 12.85 1.68
N ALA A 26 -8.41 12.06 1.01
CA ALA A 26 -8.79 10.74 0.53
C ALA A 26 -9.24 9.80 1.68
N LYS A 27 -10.40 9.19 1.46
CA LYS A 27 -11.09 8.29 2.39
C LYS A 27 -10.82 6.82 2.09
N PHE A 28 -10.47 6.54 0.83
CA PHE A 28 -9.96 5.27 0.31
C PHE A 28 -9.01 5.55 -0.86
N LEU A 29 -8.25 4.54 -1.26
CA LEU A 29 -7.31 4.60 -2.37
C LEU A 29 -7.84 3.74 -3.52
N VAL A 30 -7.60 4.20 -4.74
CA VAL A 30 -7.91 3.50 -5.99
C VAL A 30 -6.63 3.24 -6.75
N VAL A 31 -6.44 2.00 -7.18
CA VAL A 31 -5.29 1.57 -7.96
C VAL A 31 -5.77 1.09 -9.31
N LEU A 32 -5.38 1.81 -10.37
CA LEU A 32 -5.64 1.38 -11.75
C LEU A 32 -4.35 0.83 -12.33
N THR A 33 -4.32 -0.43 -12.73
CA THR A 33 -3.06 -1.09 -13.12
C THR A 33 -3.23 -2.02 -14.31
N ASN A 34 -2.14 -2.16 -15.07
CA ASN A 34 -2.00 -3.19 -16.09
C ASN A 34 -0.80 -4.05 -15.69
N ASP A 35 -1.07 -5.26 -15.21
CA ASP A 35 -0.02 -6.19 -14.80
C ASP A 35 0.41 -7.14 -15.94
N SER A 36 -0.06 -6.94 -17.18
CA SER A 36 0.25 -7.81 -18.33
C SER A 36 1.74 -7.92 -18.62
N TRP A 37 2.48 -6.85 -18.33
CA TRP A 37 3.93 -6.76 -18.54
C TRP A 37 4.73 -7.75 -17.69
N TYR A 38 4.15 -8.26 -16.59
CA TYR A 38 4.80 -9.28 -15.76
C TYR A 38 4.59 -10.71 -16.28
N GLY A 39 3.65 -10.94 -17.20
CA GLY A 39 3.29 -12.27 -17.68
C GLY A 39 2.90 -13.24 -16.56
N ASN A 40 3.17 -14.53 -16.77
CA ASN A 40 2.96 -15.58 -15.76
C ASN A 40 4.16 -15.67 -14.81
N SER A 41 4.30 -14.65 -13.94
CA SER A 41 5.37 -14.58 -12.94
C SER A 41 4.84 -14.20 -11.56
N LEU A 42 5.74 -14.07 -10.58
CA LEU A 42 5.41 -13.60 -9.24
C LEU A 42 5.18 -12.09 -9.15
N GLY A 43 5.50 -11.33 -10.21
CA GLY A 43 5.41 -9.87 -10.24
C GLY A 43 4.03 -9.32 -9.86
N PRO A 44 2.92 -9.80 -10.45
CA PRO A 44 1.57 -9.30 -10.13
C PRO A 44 1.19 -9.58 -8.67
N TYR A 45 1.64 -10.71 -8.12
CA TYR A 45 1.41 -11.06 -6.72
C TYR A 45 2.17 -10.14 -5.78
N GLN A 46 3.44 -9.84 -6.07
CA GLN A 46 4.24 -8.89 -5.31
C GLN A 46 3.65 -7.48 -5.37
N HIS A 47 3.25 -7.03 -6.56
CA HIS A 47 2.61 -5.73 -6.75
C HIS A 47 1.28 -5.65 -5.96
N PHE A 48 0.47 -6.71 -6.00
CA PHE A 48 -0.76 -6.80 -5.21
C PHE A 48 -0.51 -6.76 -3.69
N LEU A 49 0.52 -7.46 -3.20
CA LEU A 49 0.90 -7.42 -1.79
C LEU A 49 1.31 -6.01 -1.34
N LEU A 50 2.01 -5.26 -2.18
CA LEU A 50 2.38 -3.87 -1.89
C LEU A 50 1.13 -2.97 -1.84
N ALA A 51 0.16 -3.17 -2.73
CA ALA A 51 -1.13 -2.47 -2.64
C ALA A 51 -1.88 -2.78 -1.33
N ARG A 52 -1.87 -4.04 -0.88
CA ARG A 52 -2.42 -4.44 0.43
C ARG A 52 -1.68 -3.79 1.60
N ALA A 53 -0.36 -3.68 1.52
CA ALA A 53 0.44 -3.02 2.55
C ALA A 53 0.02 -1.55 2.72
N LYS A 54 -0.29 -0.82 1.63
CA LYS A 54 -0.78 0.57 1.72
C LYS A 54 -2.10 0.70 2.47
N ALA A 55 -2.99 -0.30 2.34
CA ALA A 55 -4.23 -0.30 3.09
C ALA A 55 -3.99 -0.31 4.60
N ILE A 56 -3.01 -1.12 5.05
CA ILE A 56 -2.59 -1.24 6.45
C ILE A 56 -1.84 0.01 6.91
N GLU A 57 -0.82 0.41 6.15
CA GLU A 57 0.07 1.54 6.47
C GLU A 57 -0.75 2.81 6.75
N PHE A 58 -1.76 3.08 5.93
CA PHE A 58 -2.55 4.30 6.05
C PHE A 58 -3.93 4.11 6.67
N GLY A 59 -4.33 2.87 6.97
CA GLY A 59 -5.63 2.56 7.55
C GLY A 59 -6.79 2.98 6.64
N LYS A 60 -6.62 2.84 5.32
CA LYS A 60 -7.61 3.17 4.29
C LYS A 60 -7.93 1.94 3.45
N PRO A 61 -9.19 1.75 3.03
CA PRO A 61 -9.50 0.75 2.02
C PRO A 61 -8.72 1.02 0.72
N VAL A 62 -8.36 -0.04 0.01
CA VAL A 62 -7.73 0.02 -1.32
C VAL A 62 -8.62 -0.74 -2.30
N ILE A 63 -9.03 -0.07 -3.38
CA ILE A 63 -9.79 -0.64 -4.48
C ILE A 63 -8.85 -0.76 -5.67
N ARG A 64 -8.49 -1.98 -6.04
CA ARG A 64 -7.56 -2.25 -7.14
C ARG A 64 -8.31 -2.83 -8.33
N SER A 65 -8.23 -2.14 -9.45
CA SER A 65 -8.73 -2.58 -10.76
C SER A 65 -7.54 -2.88 -11.66
N ALA A 66 -7.35 -4.15 -11.97
CA ALA A 66 -6.26 -4.67 -12.78
C ALA A 66 -6.80 -5.36 -14.04
N LEU A 67 -6.19 -5.09 -15.20
CA LEU A 67 -6.60 -5.68 -16.48
C LEU A 67 -6.38 -7.21 -16.52
N THR A 68 -5.13 -7.66 -16.49
CA THR A 68 -4.77 -9.09 -16.41
C THR A 68 -4.29 -9.51 -15.01
N GLY A 69 -4.16 -8.52 -14.12
CA GLY A 69 -3.67 -8.68 -12.76
C GLY A 69 -4.74 -9.04 -11.75
N ILE A 70 -4.36 -9.06 -10.48
CA ILE A 70 -5.28 -9.30 -9.36
C ILE A 70 -6.09 -8.03 -9.12
N SER A 71 -7.38 -8.08 -9.47
CA SER A 71 -8.37 -7.08 -9.07
C SER A 71 -8.92 -7.44 -7.69
N ALA A 72 -9.05 -6.46 -6.79
CA ALA A 72 -9.52 -6.72 -5.43
C ALA A 72 -10.02 -5.48 -4.70
N VAL A 73 -10.86 -5.72 -3.70
CA VAL A 73 -11.24 -4.75 -2.68
C VAL A 73 -10.60 -5.16 -1.36
N ILE A 74 -9.81 -4.26 -0.78
CA ILE A 74 -9.01 -4.49 0.41
C ILE A 74 -9.48 -3.52 1.50
N ASP A 75 -9.75 -4.01 2.70
CA ASP A 75 -10.15 -3.16 3.81
C ASP A 75 -8.96 -2.47 4.48
N LYS A 76 -9.23 -1.54 5.41
CA LYS A 76 -8.21 -0.79 6.16
C LYS A 76 -7.25 -1.63 7.01
N ARG A 77 -7.51 -2.93 7.18
CA ARG A 77 -6.66 -3.89 7.91
C ARG A 77 -5.90 -4.80 6.94
N GLY A 78 -5.98 -4.55 5.63
CA GLY A 78 -5.34 -5.37 4.60
C GLY A 78 -6.07 -6.68 4.30
N ARG A 79 -7.30 -6.87 4.80
CA ARG A 79 -8.12 -8.05 4.51
C ARG A 79 -8.72 -7.92 3.11
N ILE A 80 -8.68 -9.00 2.35
CA ILE A 80 -9.30 -9.07 1.02
C ILE A 80 -10.79 -9.32 1.24
N LEU A 81 -11.64 -8.36 0.89
CA LEU A 81 -13.08 -8.50 0.97
C LEU A 81 -13.62 -9.29 -0.22
N SER A 82 -13.03 -9.05 -1.38
CA SER A 82 -13.37 -9.70 -2.64
C SER A 82 -12.21 -9.55 -3.60
N SER A 83 -11.93 -10.56 -4.42
CA SER A 83 -10.84 -10.54 -5.39
C SER A 83 -11.13 -11.44 -6.57
N LYS A 84 -10.43 -11.17 -7.67
CA LYS A 84 -10.33 -12.05 -8.83
C LYS A 84 -8.90 -12.46 -9.07
N LYS A 85 -8.73 -13.65 -9.66
CA LYS A 85 -7.42 -14.18 -9.99
C LYS A 85 -6.87 -13.52 -11.25
N LEU A 86 -5.62 -13.84 -11.57
CA LEU A 86 -4.99 -13.41 -12.83
C LEU A 86 -5.79 -13.95 -14.02
N PHE A 87 -5.88 -13.13 -15.07
CA PHE A 87 -6.51 -13.49 -16.35
C PHE A 87 -7.98 -13.93 -16.24
N GLU A 88 -8.70 -13.46 -15.21
CA GLU A 88 -10.11 -13.77 -15.01
C GLU A 88 -10.99 -12.58 -15.43
N ASP A 89 -11.92 -12.78 -16.36
CA ASP A 89 -12.86 -11.75 -16.88
C ASP A 89 -14.09 -11.55 -15.98
N GLY A 90 -14.68 -10.35 -15.99
CA GLY A 90 -15.83 -9.98 -15.14
C GLY A 90 -15.55 -8.90 -14.07
N PHE A 91 -16.48 -8.73 -13.11
CA PHE A 91 -16.49 -7.62 -12.16
C PHE A 91 -16.48 -8.08 -10.69
N ILE A 92 -16.24 -7.13 -9.78
CA ILE A 92 -16.25 -7.33 -8.34
C ILE A 92 -17.15 -6.26 -7.72
N THR A 93 -17.94 -6.63 -6.71
CA THR A 93 -18.73 -5.68 -5.91
C THR A 93 -18.47 -5.93 -4.43
N SER A 94 -18.27 -4.87 -3.66
CA SER A 94 -18.09 -4.95 -2.20
C SER A 94 -18.41 -3.63 -1.54
N GLU A 95 -18.92 -3.71 -0.31
CA GLU A 95 -19.10 -2.56 0.56
C GLU A 95 -17.80 -2.28 1.33
N VAL A 96 -17.35 -1.02 1.33
CA VAL A 96 -16.16 -0.59 2.06
C VAL A 96 -16.50 0.44 3.12
N LYS A 97 -15.97 0.25 4.32
CA LYS A 97 -16.09 1.23 5.41
C LYS A 97 -14.89 2.17 5.39
N THR A 98 -15.14 3.44 5.10
CA THR A 98 -14.12 4.50 5.15
C THR A 98 -13.93 5.01 6.59
N SER A 99 -12.87 5.79 6.80
CA SER A 99 -12.53 6.37 8.11
C SER A 99 -11.63 7.57 7.94
N ASP A 100 -11.79 8.58 8.80
CA ASP A 100 -10.99 9.81 8.78
C ASP A 100 -9.71 9.72 9.59
N LYS A 101 -9.63 8.70 10.45
CA LYS A 101 -8.46 8.44 11.28
C LYS A 101 -7.22 8.21 10.41
N LYS A 102 -6.12 8.85 10.79
CA LYS A 102 -4.78 8.63 10.27
C LYS A 102 -4.05 7.69 11.22
N THR A 103 -3.29 6.75 10.67
CA THR A 103 -2.49 5.79 11.46
C THR A 103 -1.30 6.47 12.12
N ILE A 104 -0.69 5.83 13.11
CA ILE A 104 0.59 6.28 13.68
C ILE A 104 1.65 6.41 12.59
N TYR A 105 1.67 5.45 11.66
CA TYR A 105 2.59 5.44 10.52
C TYR A 105 2.45 6.69 9.62
N PHE A 106 1.23 7.21 9.42
CA PHE A 106 1.03 8.46 8.66
C PHE A 106 1.84 9.64 9.22
N TYR A 107 1.98 9.70 10.56
CA TYR A 107 2.68 10.77 11.26
C TYR A 107 4.18 10.49 11.38
N LEU A 108 4.57 9.29 11.83
CA LEU A 108 5.97 8.95 12.11
C LEU A 108 6.78 8.53 10.87
N LYS A 109 6.11 8.09 9.80
CA LYS A 109 6.75 7.56 8.59
C LYS A 109 7.80 6.48 8.94
N GLU A 110 8.95 6.49 8.27
CA GLU A 110 10.09 5.60 8.52
C GLU A 110 11.03 6.07 9.64
N PHE A 111 10.68 7.14 10.39
CA PHE A 111 11.59 7.67 11.42
C PHE A 111 11.95 6.65 12.52
N PRO A 112 11.01 5.84 13.07
CA PRO A 112 11.35 4.85 14.08
C PRO A 112 12.40 3.81 13.65
N PRO A 113 12.28 3.12 12.50
CA PRO A 113 13.32 2.20 12.07
C PRO A 113 14.66 2.89 11.78
N PHE A 114 14.68 4.12 11.27
CA PHE A 114 15.94 4.86 11.09
C PHE A 114 16.65 5.15 12.40
N LEU A 115 15.93 5.51 13.47
CA LEU A 115 16.53 5.68 14.80
C LEU A 115 17.14 4.39 15.35
N ILE A 116 16.46 3.25 15.15
CA ILE A 116 16.96 1.95 15.59
C ILE A 116 18.25 1.60 14.83
N ILE A 117 18.25 1.77 13.51
CA ILE A 117 19.43 1.53 12.67
C ILE A 117 20.59 2.44 13.11
N LEU A 118 20.32 3.73 13.35
CA LEU A 118 21.33 4.70 13.80
C LEU A 118 21.91 4.30 15.15
N PHE A 119 21.09 3.87 16.11
CA PHE A 119 21.55 3.40 17.42
C PHE A 119 22.51 2.21 17.28
N PHE A 120 22.16 1.19 16.50
CA PHE A 120 23.04 0.03 16.30
C PHE A 120 24.31 0.38 15.54
N PHE A 121 24.22 1.30 14.57
CA PHE A 121 25.38 1.82 13.85
C PHE A 121 26.35 2.54 14.79
N LEU A 122 25.87 3.46 15.61
CA LEU A 122 26.67 4.20 16.59
C LEU A 122 27.29 3.26 17.64
N LYS A 123 26.53 2.28 18.13
CA LYS A 123 27.04 1.25 19.05
C LYS A 123 28.18 0.45 18.43
N LYS A 124 28.06 0.08 17.15
CA LYS A 124 29.13 -0.63 16.42
C LYS A 124 30.35 0.26 16.23
N LEU A 125 30.15 1.53 15.88
CA LEU A 125 31.23 2.50 15.70
C LEU A 125 32.01 2.74 17.00
N TYR A 126 31.30 2.93 18.13
CA TYR A 126 31.90 3.06 19.45
C TYR A 126 32.79 1.86 19.82
N ASN A 127 32.29 0.65 19.60
CA ASN A 127 33.04 -0.60 19.86
C ASN A 127 34.28 -0.77 18.97
N LEU A 128 34.33 -0.11 17.81
CA LEU A 128 35.47 -0.16 16.90
C LEU A 128 36.56 0.86 17.27
N ILE A 129 36.18 2.00 17.87
CA ILE A 129 37.10 3.08 18.22
C ILE A 129 37.79 2.84 19.58
N ILE A 130 37.11 2.18 20.51
CA ILE A 130 37.61 1.97 21.89
C ILE A 130 38.26 0.59 22.06
N LYS A 131 38.19 -0.26 21.04
CA LYS A 131 39.15 -1.36 20.86
C LYS A 131 40.41 -0.83 20.20
#